data_AF-A0A968USC1-F1
#
_entry.id   AF-A0A968USC1-F1
#
_cell.length_a   1.000
_cell.length_b   1.000
_cell.length_c   1.000
_cell.angle_alpha   90.00
_cell.angle_beta   90.00
_cell.angle_gamma   90.00
#
_symmetry.space_group_name_H-M   'P 1'
#
loop_
_entity.id
_entity.type
_entity.pdbx_description
1 polymer ?
#
loop_
_entity_poly.entity_id
_entity_poly.type
_entity_poly.pdbx_seq_one_letter_code
_entity_poly.pdbx_strand_id
1 'polypeptide(L)'
;MKLPQQFTKIRYIKFITILLAATFAILAAFKIGAQPTETAQFRVRNENSFNINLIQFKRTEYVGQCPGTGYSPDSQSARFVSLKTPPGPNRRVTIKNVTEGMESDPYPYTDRSYNKGEFSEDFAFKLANKHRGKTFSVLEGVNKFTYEIKEGDRAIEEGTLTAEVSIQNLGTFPRGQVCQEKLQCNTPSGCYDRKGKKITCPQSCFPIRNCSCP
;
A
#
# COMPACT_ATOMS: atom_id res chain seq x y z
N MET A 1 23.72 -51.90 -84.77
CA MET A 1 22.47 -51.33 -85.34
C MET A 1 22.19 -50.00 -84.64
N LYS A 2 21.87 -48.97 -85.42
CA LYS A 2 21.73 -47.54 -85.03
C LYS A 2 20.28 -47.19 -84.63
N LEU A 3 20.17 -46.00 -84.02
CA LEU A 3 19.01 -45.11 -83.77
C LEU A 3 18.24 -45.29 -82.43
N PRO A 4 17.60 -44.22 -81.89
CA PRO A 4 18.03 -42.82 -81.85
C PRO A 4 17.69 -42.06 -80.53
N GLN A 5 18.27 -40.87 -80.37
CA GLN A 5 17.72 -39.74 -79.59
C GLN A 5 16.46 -39.18 -80.29
N GLN A 6 15.39 -38.83 -79.55
CA GLN A 6 14.54 -37.62 -79.72
C GLN A 6 13.70 -37.44 -78.43
N PHE A 7 13.88 -36.38 -77.64
CA PHE A 7 13.26 -35.04 -77.72
C PHE A 7 11.72 -34.98 -77.64
N THR A 8 11.21 -34.50 -76.49
CA THR A 8 10.09 -33.55 -76.28
C THR A 8 9.94 -33.38 -74.77
N LYS A 9 10.51 -32.35 -74.10
CA LYS A 9 10.11 -30.94 -74.04
C LYS A 9 8.59 -30.71 -73.94
N ILE A 10 8.21 -30.00 -72.87
CA ILE A 10 7.01 -29.17 -72.68
C ILE A 10 5.83 -29.84 -71.94
N ARG A 11 5.81 -29.69 -70.60
CA ARG A 11 4.73 -29.05 -69.81
C ARG A 11 4.99 -29.20 -68.30
N TYR A 12 6.14 -28.66 -67.86
CA TYR A 12 6.55 -28.60 -66.46
C TYR A 12 6.15 -27.27 -65.82
N ILE A 13 4.96 -26.75 -66.13
CA ILE A 13 4.47 -25.47 -65.59
C ILE A 13 2.96 -25.59 -65.53
N LYS A 14 2.44 -26.00 -64.36
CA LYS A 14 1.07 -25.75 -63.84
C LYS A 14 0.63 -26.66 -62.69
N PHE A 15 1.53 -27.44 -62.07
CA PHE A 15 1.18 -28.26 -60.90
C PHE A 15 2.04 -28.02 -59.64
N ILE A 16 2.93 -27.01 -59.63
CA ILE A 16 3.75 -26.65 -58.46
C ILE A 16 3.45 -25.21 -58.04
N THR A 17 2.17 -24.88 -57.90
CA THR A 17 1.71 -23.58 -57.35
C THR A 17 0.49 -23.73 -56.45
N ILE A 18 0.24 -24.91 -55.90
CA ILE A 18 -0.79 -25.12 -54.85
C ILE A 18 -0.26 -26.08 -53.77
N LEU A 19 1.03 -26.00 -53.44
CA LEU A 19 1.56 -26.68 -52.24
C LEU A 19 2.77 -25.92 -51.63
N LEU A 20 2.79 -24.60 -51.80
CA LEU A 20 3.76 -23.68 -51.21
C LEU A 20 3.08 -22.40 -50.68
N ALA A 21 1.78 -22.50 -50.40
CA ALA A 21 0.96 -21.46 -49.78
C ALA A 21 0.30 -21.95 -48.47
N ALA A 22 0.83 -23.03 -47.88
CA ALA A 22 0.35 -23.60 -46.61
C ALA A 22 1.46 -23.70 -45.54
N THR A 23 2.62 -23.07 -45.75
CA THR A 23 3.75 -23.10 -44.80
C THR A 23 4.25 -21.71 -44.38
N PHE A 24 3.51 -20.64 -44.71
CA PHE A 24 3.86 -19.26 -44.37
C PHE A 24 2.70 -18.49 -43.70
N ALA A 25 1.92 -19.16 -42.83
CA ALA A 25 0.83 -18.53 -42.10
C ALA A 25 0.69 -19.02 -40.64
N ILE A 26 1.79 -19.39 -39.99
CA ILE A 26 1.82 -19.61 -38.53
C ILE A 26 3.06 -18.91 -37.94
N LEU A 27 3.17 -17.60 -38.16
CA LEU A 27 4.05 -16.70 -37.38
C LEU A 27 3.29 -15.43 -36.96
N ALA A 28 1.95 -15.48 -37.00
CA ALA A 28 1.12 -14.40 -36.49
C ALA A 28 0.96 -14.56 -34.98
N ALA A 29 1.76 -13.78 -34.26
CA ALA A 29 1.43 -13.17 -32.98
C ALA A 29 1.25 -14.10 -31.77
N PHE A 30 2.33 -14.78 -31.37
CA PHE A 30 2.66 -14.71 -29.95
C PHE A 30 3.21 -13.31 -29.67
N LYS A 31 2.31 -12.34 -29.48
CA LYS A 31 2.65 -11.23 -28.58
C LYS A 31 2.76 -11.86 -27.21
N ILE A 32 3.97 -12.35 -26.89
CA ILE A 32 4.38 -12.50 -25.52
C ILE A 32 4.28 -11.08 -24.98
N GLY A 33 3.16 -10.75 -24.35
CA GLY A 33 3.08 -9.58 -23.52
C GLY A 33 4.20 -9.76 -22.52
N ALA A 34 5.27 -8.99 -22.67
CA ALA A 34 6.27 -8.88 -21.63
C ALA A 34 5.50 -8.50 -20.37
N GLN A 35 5.28 -9.46 -19.48
CA GLN A 35 4.79 -9.13 -18.15
C GLN A 35 5.79 -8.13 -17.60
N PRO A 36 5.35 -6.98 -17.07
CA PRO A 36 6.26 -6.05 -16.43
C PRO A 36 7.00 -6.85 -15.36
N THR A 37 8.28 -7.13 -15.59
CA THR A 37 9.16 -7.63 -14.55
C THR A 37 9.24 -6.50 -13.55
N GLU A 38 8.49 -6.59 -12.44
CA GLU A 38 8.50 -5.55 -11.42
C GLU A 38 9.95 -5.41 -10.94
N THR A 39 10.60 -4.31 -11.34
CA THR A 39 12.00 -4.01 -11.01
C THR A 39 12.17 -3.60 -9.56
N ALA A 40 11.06 -3.45 -8.83
CA ALA A 40 11.03 -3.15 -7.42
C ALA A 40 9.83 -3.81 -6.73
N GLN A 41 9.94 -3.98 -5.43
CA GLN A 41 8.91 -4.60 -4.60
C GLN A 41 8.93 -4.02 -3.19
N PHE A 42 7.79 -4.12 -2.51
CA PHE A 42 7.67 -3.92 -1.08
C PHE A 42 7.86 -5.22 -0.34
N ARG A 43 8.65 -5.16 0.74
CA ARG A 43 8.74 -6.19 1.77
C ARG A 43 7.91 -5.73 2.96
N VAL A 44 6.68 -6.21 3.04
CA VAL A 44 5.72 -5.87 4.10
C VAL A 44 5.91 -6.84 5.26
N ARG A 45 6.17 -6.32 6.46
CA ARG A 45 6.41 -7.13 7.66
C ARG A 45 5.13 -7.88 8.04
N ASN A 46 5.23 -9.19 8.23
CA ASN A 46 4.12 -10.04 8.64
C ASN A 46 4.58 -11.03 9.71
N GLU A 47 4.31 -10.71 10.98
CA GLU A 47 4.69 -11.48 12.18
C GLU A 47 6.16 -11.93 12.18
N ASN A 48 6.46 -13.08 11.58
CA ASN A 48 7.79 -13.68 11.49
C ASN A 48 8.36 -13.76 10.05
N SER A 49 7.71 -13.11 9.08
CA SER A 49 8.04 -13.18 7.66
C SER A 49 7.82 -11.85 6.93
N PHE A 50 8.05 -11.83 5.62
CA PHE A 50 7.72 -10.70 4.76
C PHE A 50 6.78 -11.12 3.63
N ASN A 51 5.66 -10.42 3.52
CA ASN A 51 4.82 -10.47 2.33
C ASN A 51 5.46 -9.61 1.23
N ILE A 52 5.42 -10.09 -0.01
CA ILE A 52 5.87 -9.33 -1.18
C ILE A 52 4.65 -8.67 -1.82
N ASN A 53 4.65 -7.34 -1.92
CA ASN A 53 3.59 -6.56 -2.58
C ASN A 53 2.17 -6.88 -2.08
N LEU A 54 2.04 -7.38 -0.84
CA LEU A 54 0.76 -7.73 -0.22
C LEU A 54 0.70 -7.13 1.18
N ILE A 55 -0.26 -6.21 1.35
CA ILE A 55 -0.51 -5.47 2.58
C ILE A 55 -1.84 -5.99 3.15
N GLN A 56 -1.83 -6.50 4.38
CA GLN A 56 -3.01 -7.14 4.97
C GLN A 56 -3.51 -6.36 6.18
N PHE A 57 -4.81 -6.07 6.19
CA PHE A 57 -5.50 -5.51 7.35
C PHE A 57 -6.64 -6.44 7.77
N LYS A 58 -7.01 -6.40 9.04
CA LYS A 58 -8.21 -7.03 9.56
C LYS A 58 -9.22 -5.95 9.91
N ARG A 59 -10.47 -6.09 9.45
CA ARG A 59 -11.56 -5.16 9.73
C ARG A 59 -12.51 -5.77 10.76
N THR A 60 -12.81 -5.02 11.80
CA THR A 60 -13.79 -5.36 12.83
C THR A 60 -14.87 -4.29 12.83
N GLU A 61 -16.13 -4.69 12.67
CA GLU A 61 -17.26 -3.77 12.79
C GLU A 61 -17.81 -3.81 14.22
N TYR A 62 -17.85 -2.66 14.89
CA TYR A 62 -18.41 -2.52 16.22
C TYR A 62 -19.83 -1.98 16.16
N VAL A 63 -20.74 -2.58 16.92
CA VAL A 63 -22.16 -2.19 17.06
C VAL A 63 -22.53 -2.00 18.52
N GLY A 64 -23.66 -1.33 18.78
CA GLY A 64 -24.15 -1.06 20.14
C GLY A 64 -23.91 0.39 20.55
N GLN A 65 -23.53 0.62 21.82
CA GLN A 65 -23.37 1.97 22.38
C GLN A 65 -22.15 2.72 21.83
N CYS A 66 -21.17 1.97 21.31
CA CYS A 66 -19.94 2.50 20.72
C CYS A 66 -19.73 1.95 19.31
N PRO A 67 -20.54 2.37 18.32
CA PRO A 67 -20.41 1.88 16.97
C PRO A 67 -19.13 2.42 16.29
N GLY A 68 -18.61 1.67 15.33
CA GLY A 68 -17.49 2.13 14.48
C GLY A 68 -16.66 0.98 13.91
N THR A 69 -15.76 1.32 12.99
CA THR A 69 -14.90 0.33 12.33
C THR A 69 -13.48 0.38 12.91
N GLY A 70 -12.96 -0.78 13.32
CA GLY A 70 -11.58 -0.96 13.75
C GLY A 70 -10.75 -1.69 12.72
N TYR A 71 -9.48 -1.30 12.57
CA TYR A 71 -8.50 -1.98 11.74
C TYR A 71 -7.35 -2.52 12.59
N SER A 72 -6.95 -3.76 12.32
CA SER A 72 -5.80 -4.40 12.99
C SER A 72 -4.85 -5.04 11.97
N PRO A 73 -3.56 -4.67 11.96
CA PRO A 73 -3.00 -3.54 12.70
C PRO A 73 -3.49 -2.19 12.15
N ASP A 74 -3.35 -1.10 12.91
CA ASP A 74 -3.68 0.26 12.44
C ASP A 74 -2.73 0.73 11.31
N SER A 75 -1.53 0.16 11.24
CA SER A 75 -0.58 0.38 10.14
C SER A 75 0.29 -0.85 9.92
N GLN A 76 0.79 -1.03 8.70
CA GLN A 76 1.64 -2.15 8.28
C GLN A 76 3.04 -1.68 7.92
N SER A 77 4.05 -2.15 8.64
CA SER A 77 5.44 -1.77 8.38
C SER A 77 5.96 -2.42 7.10
N ALA A 78 6.69 -1.67 6.28
CA ALA A 78 7.27 -2.14 5.03
C ALA A 78 8.61 -1.48 4.73
N ARG A 79 9.36 -2.13 3.83
CA ARG A 79 10.56 -1.60 3.20
C ARG A 79 10.47 -1.73 1.69
N PHE A 80 11.20 -0.88 0.99
CA PHE A 80 11.35 -0.91 -0.46
C PHE A 80 12.64 -1.63 -0.86
N VAL A 81 12.60 -2.36 -1.97
CA VAL A 81 13.78 -2.93 -2.62
C VAL A 81 13.66 -2.84 -4.13
N SER A 82 14.70 -2.34 -4.79
CA SER A 82 14.89 -2.51 -6.23
C SER A 82 15.71 -3.78 -6.49
N LEU A 83 15.31 -4.54 -7.50
CA LEU A 83 16.03 -5.71 -7.99
C LEU A 83 17.22 -5.32 -8.89
N LYS A 84 17.28 -4.06 -9.33
CA LYS A 84 18.30 -3.55 -10.24
C LYS A 84 19.31 -2.65 -9.53
N THR A 85 18.84 -1.77 -8.67
CA THR A 85 19.68 -0.80 -7.96
C THR A 85 19.73 -1.14 -6.48
N PRO A 86 20.84 -1.70 -5.96
CA PRO A 86 20.97 -1.95 -4.52
C PRO A 86 21.12 -0.63 -3.74
N PRO A 87 20.93 -0.65 -2.42
CA PRO A 87 21.27 0.48 -1.55
C PRO A 87 22.74 0.89 -1.71
N GLY A 88 23.02 2.18 -1.56
CA GLY A 88 24.37 2.72 -1.74
C GLY A 88 24.55 4.14 -1.21
N PRO A 89 25.78 4.62 -0.98
CA PRO A 89 26.02 5.91 -0.34
C PRO A 89 25.23 7.04 -0.97
N ASN A 90 24.66 7.92 -0.13
CA ASN A 90 23.86 9.07 -0.55
C ASN A 90 22.63 8.75 -1.41
N ARG A 91 22.12 7.50 -1.35
CA ARG A 91 20.88 7.14 -2.03
C ARG A 91 19.65 7.31 -1.18
N ARG A 92 18.57 7.74 -1.82
CA ARG A 92 17.22 7.86 -1.26
C ARG A 92 16.22 7.31 -2.25
N VAL A 93 15.11 6.79 -1.73
CA VAL A 93 13.98 6.37 -2.55
C VAL A 93 12.74 7.17 -2.18
N THR A 94 12.15 7.83 -3.17
CA THR A 94 10.84 8.46 -3.05
C THR A 94 9.81 7.56 -3.73
N ILE A 95 8.68 7.33 -3.06
CA ILE A 95 7.59 6.48 -3.56
C ILE A 95 6.30 7.27 -3.41
N LYS A 96 5.47 7.32 -4.46
CA LYS A 96 4.17 8.00 -4.47
C LYS A 96 3.08 6.99 -4.78
N ASN A 97 1.95 7.09 -4.08
CA ASN A 97 0.75 6.34 -4.39
C ASN A 97 -0.11 7.16 -5.35
N VAL A 98 -0.19 6.69 -6.60
CA VAL A 98 -0.92 7.34 -7.70
C VAL A 98 -2.19 6.56 -8.07
N THR A 99 -2.69 5.75 -7.14
CA THR A 99 -3.94 5.00 -7.31
C THR A 99 -5.10 5.97 -7.49
N GLU A 100 -6.04 5.60 -8.38
CA GLU A 100 -7.28 6.35 -8.55
C GLU A 100 -8.05 6.44 -7.23
N GLY A 101 -8.61 7.60 -6.92
CA GLY A 101 -9.26 7.89 -5.63
C GLY A 101 -8.32 8.42 -4.55
N MET A 102 -7.01 8.48 -4.78
CA MET A 102 -6.08 9.22 -3.92
C MET A 102 -6.21 10.73 -4.09
N GLU A 103 -6.10 11.46 -2.99
CA GLU A 103 -5.94 12.91 -2.98
C GLU A 103 -4.61 13.26 -3.65
N SER A 104 -4.64 14.08 -4.70
CA SER A 104 -3.50 14.32 -5.58
C SER A 104 -2.65 15.54 -5.21
N ASP A 105 -3.08 16.35 -4.22
CA ASP A 105 -2.41 17.59 -3.83
C ASP A 105 -1.97 17.59 -2.34
N PRO A 106 -0.81 17.00 -2.02
CA PRO A 106 -0.02 16.11 -2.87
C PRO A 106 -0.54 14.67 -2.81
N TYR A 107 -0.22 13.87 -3.84
CA TYR A 107 -0.32 12.41 -3.75
C TYR A 107 0.38 11.92 -2.47
N PRO A 108 -0.18 10.93 -1.75
CA PRO A 108 0.52 10.32 -0.63
C PRO A 108 1.89 9.85 -1.10
N TYR A 109 2.94 10.21 -0.36
CA TYR A 109 4.29 9.82 -0.70
C TYR A 109 5.09 9.49 0.56
N THR A 110 6.22 8.82 0.33
CA THR A 110 7.25 8.57 1.32
C THR A 110 8.62 8.82 0.69
N ASP A 111 9.55 9.39 1.46
CA ASP A 111 10.95 9.57 1.08
C ASP A 111 11.82 8.91 2.16
N ARG A 112 12.61 7.92 1.76
CA ARG A 112 13.33 7.02 2.67
C ARG A 112 14.80 6.94 2.31
N SER A 113 15.63 6.83 3.34
CA SER A 113 17.03 6.50 3.13
C SER A 113 17.15 5.16 2.40
N TYR A 114 18.02 5.10 1.39
CA TYR A 114 18.31 3.89 0.62
C TYR A 114 19.82 3.66 0.56
N ASN A 115 20.51 3.95 1.68
CA ASN A 115 21.94 4.14 1.69
C ASN A 115 22.79 2.94 2.11
N LYS A 116 22.20 1.97 2.80
CA LYS A 116 22.92 0.83 3.39
C LYS A 116 22.02 -0.40 3.54
N GLY A 117 22.64 -1.56 3.74
CA GLY A 117 21.93 -2.83 3.91
C GLY A 117 21.32 -3.31 2.60
N GLU A 118 20.21 -4.04 2.70
CA GLU A 118 19.52 -4.65 1.56
C GLU A 118 18.26 -3.90 1.13
N PHE A 119 17.78 -2.98 1.98
CA PHE A 119 16.45 -2.38 1.86
C PHE A 119 16.48 -0.89 2.20
N SER A 120 15.39 -0.18 1.88
CA SER A 120 15.17 1.17 2.40
C SER A 120 14.99 1.20 3.91
N GLU A 121 15.08 2.40 4.48
CA GLU A 121 14.50 2.73 5.77
C GLU A 121 13.02 2.28 5.83
N ASP A 122 12.60 1.83 7.01
CA ASP A 122 11.24 1.40 7.30
C ASP A 122 10.24 2.54 7.09
N PHE A 123 9.06 2.20 6.58
CA PHE A 123 7.88 3.05 6.56
C PHE A 123 6.63 2.24 6.89
N ALA A 124 5.48 2.89 7.08
CA ALA A 124 4.25 2.22 7.48
C ALA A 124 3.09 2.58 6.57
N PHE A 125 2.45 1.57 5.98
CA PHE A 125 1.21 1.70 5.22
C PHE A 125 0.03 1.90 6.16
N LYS A 126 -0.91 2.77 5.79
CA LYS A 126 -2.15 2.99 6.53
C LYS A 126 -3.33 3.17 5.58
N LEU A 127 -4.47 2.60 5.93
CA LEU A 127 -5.72 2.80 5.18
C LEU A 127 -6.16 4.26 5.28
N ALA A 128 -6.04 4.96 4.16
CA ALA A 128 -6.42 6.36 3.98
C ALA A 128 -6.27 6.74 2.49
N ASN A 129 -6.92 7.82 2.08
CA ASN A 129 -6.82 8.33 0.72
C ASN A 129 -5.95 9.60 0.57
N LYS A 130 -5.31 10.07 1.65
CA LYS A 130 -4.58 11.37 1.64
C LYS A 130 -3.30 11.35 2.44
N HIS A 131 -2.34 12.17 2.05
CA HIS A 131 -1.06 12.25 2.75
C HIS A 131 -1.22 12.62 4.23
N ARG A 132 -0.63 11.83 5.13
CA ARG A 132 -0.66 12.07 6.58
C ARG A 132 0.69 11.79 7.23
N GLY A 133 1.50 12.84 7.34
CA GLY A 133 2.69 12.88 8.19
C GLY A 133 3.60 11.65 8.01
N LYS A 134 3.57 10.74 8.99
CA LYS A 134 4.49 9.59 9.07
C LYS A 134 4.03 8.33 8.35
N THR A 135 2.77 8.24 7.94
CA THR A 135 2.20 7.02 7.31
C THR A 135 1.98 7.19 5.83
N PHE A 136 2.25 6.13 5.07
CA PHE A 136 2.04 6.06 3.63
C PHE A 136 0.63 5.51 3.33
N SER A 137 -0.21 6.34 2.73
CA SER A 137 -1.63 6.02 2.58
C SER A 137 -1.90 5.06 1.42
N VAL A 138 -2.82 4.12 1.65
CA VAL A 138 -3.25 3.09 0.68
C VAL A 138 -4.76 2.88 0.75
N LEU A 139 -5.34 2.49 -0.38
CA LEU A 139 -6.75 2.09 -0.50
C LEU A 139 -6.89 0.57 -0.46
N GLU A 140 -8.08 0.05 -0.22
CA GLU A 140 -8.38 -1.38 -0.39
C GLU A 140 -8.24 -1.78 -1.88
N GLY A 141 -7.69 -2.97 -2.15
CA GLY A 141 -7.44 -3.49 -3.50
C GLY A 141 -6.06 -3.13 -4.07
N VAL A 142 -5.94 -3.19 -5.41
CA VAL A 142 -4.68 -2.98 -6.12
C VAL A 142 -4.30 -1.50 -6.11
N ASN A 143 -3.20 -1.17 -5.44
CA ASN A 143 -2.62 0.17 -5.45
C ASN A 143 -1.49 0.27 -6.48
N LYS A 144 -1.42 1.41 -7.19
CA LYS A 144 -0.39 1.75 -8.16
C LYS A 144 0.58 2.76 -7.58
N PHE A 145 1.87 2.46 -7.69
CA PHE A 145 2.94 3.29 -7.14
C PHE A 145 3.92 3.71 -8.22
N THR A 146 4.42 4.92 -8.12
CA THR A 146 5.63 5.37 -8.81
C THR A 146 6.75 5.46 -7.80
N TYR A 147 7.98 5.16 -8.22
CA TYR A 147 9.16 5.33 -7.38
C TYR A 147 10.31 5.96 -8.16
N GLU A 148 11.18 6.63 -7.41
CA GLU A 148 12.38 7.29 -7.90
C GLU A 148 13.51 7.04 -6.89
N ILE A 149 14.61 6.45 -7.33
CA ILE A 149 15.85 6.32 -6.56
C ILE A 149 16.79 7.42 -7.02
N LYS A 150 17.24 8.24 -6.07
CA LYS A 150 18.26 9.27 -6.29
C LYS A 150 19.57 8.90 -5.65
N GLU A 151 20.66 9.37 -6.22
CA GLU A 151 22.00 9.42 -5.64
C GLU A 151 22.44 10.89 -5.60
N GLY A 152 22.43 11.48 -4.39
CA GLY A 152 22.42 12.94 -4.25
C GLY A 152 21.16 13.52 -4.91
N ASP A 153 21.35 14.47 -5.82
CA ASP A 153 20.25 15.11 -6.56
C ASP A 153 19.92 14.45 -7.91
N ARG A 154 20.66 13.39 -8.28
CA ARG A 154 20.50 12.72 -9.58
C ARG A 154 19.59 11.50 -9.46
N ALA A 155 18.51 11.46 -10.22
CA ALA A 155 17.73 10.23 -10.42
C ALA A 155 18.57 9.17 -11.15
N ILE A 156 18.67 7.97 -10.58
CA ILE A 156 19.42 6.84 -11.13
C ILE A 156 18.52 5.66 -11.53
N GLU A 157 17.32 5.60 -10.96
CA GLU A 157 16.29 4.63 -11.34
C GLU A 157 14.90 5.23 -11.08
N GLU A 158 14.00 5.01 -12.01
CA GLU A 158 12.58 5.34 -11.88
C GLU A 158 11.75 4.15 -12.37
N GLY A 159 10.58 3.97 -11.79
CA GLY A 159 9.70 2.91 -12.22
C GLY A 159 8.34 2.95 -11.56
N THR A 160 7.58 1.90 -11.82
CA THR A 160 6.27 1.68 -11.23
C THR A 160 6.22 0.29 -10.59
N LEU A 161 5.47 0.16 -9.51
CA LEU A 161 5.14 -1.14 -8.93
C LEU A 161 3.69 -1.14 -8.46
N THR A 162 3.15 -2.34 -8.27
CA THR A 162 1.82 -2.53 -7.71
C THR A 162 1.88 -3.26 -6.38
N ALA A 163 0.90 -3.02 -5.51
CA ALA A 163 0.72 -3.82 -4.30
C ALA A 163 -0.76 -4.02 -4.01
N GLU A 164 -1.12 -5.23 -3.61
CA GLU A 164 -2.47 -5.59 -3.21
C GLU A 164 -2.69 -5.26 -1.73
N VAL A 165 -3.78 -4.56 -1.43
CA VAL A 165 -4.24 -4.30 -0.08
C VAL A 165 -5.47 -5.14 0.20
N SER A 166 -5.27 -6.22 0.96
CA SER A 166 -6.32 -7.17 1.31
C SER A 166 -6.88 -6.86 2.70
N ILE A 167 -8.21 -6.82 2.82
CA ILE A 167 -8.89 -6.61 4.09
C ILE A 167 -9.68 -7.87 4.47
N GLN A 168 -9.27 -8.51 5.57
CA GLN A 168 -9.98 -9.64 6.15
C GLN A 168 -11.06 -9.13 7.10
N ASN A 169 -12.33 -9.36 6.77
CA ASN A 169 -13.44 -9.05 7.67
C ASN A 169 -13.51 -10.09 8.81
N LEU A 170 -13.39 -9.65 10.06
CA LEU A 170 -13.50 -10.49 11.24
C LEU A 170 -14.95 -10.64 11.74
N GLY A 171 -15.85 -9.80 11.22
CA GLY A 171 -17.26 -9.80 11.56
C GLY A 171 -17.68 -8.61 12.44
N THR A 172 -18.87 -8.73 13.01
CA THR A 172 -19.53 -7.70 13.80
C THR A 172 -19.54 -8.06 15.28
N PHE A 173 -19.07 -7.15 16.12
CA PHE A 173 -18.93 -7.36 17.56
C PHE A 173 -19.62 -6.25 18.36
N PRO A 174 -20.30 -6.59 19.47
CA PRO A 174 -20.86 -5.57 20.35
C PRO A 174 -19.75 -4.79 21.07
N ARG A 175 -19.88 -3.47 21.16
CA ARG A 175 -18.98 -2.58 21.92
C ARG A 175 -19.79 -1.66 22.82
N GLY A 176 -19.62 -1.85 24.12
CA GLY A 176 -20.24 -1.02 25.15
C GLY A 176 -19.38 0.19 25.53
N GLN A 177 -20.00 1.17 26.18
CA GLN A 177 -19.28 2.24 26.84
C GLN A 177 -18.62 1.73 28.13
N VAL A 178 -17.42 2.22 28.41
CA VAL A 178 -16.76 2.04 29.71
C VAL A 178 -17.08 3.28 30.54
N CYS A 179 -17.81 3.10 31.64
CA CYS A 179 -18.17 4.18 32.55
C CYS A 179 -17.31 4.14 33.81
N GLN A 180 -16.68 5.27 34.13
CA GLN A 180 -15.97 5.48 35.38
C GLN A 180 -16.74 6.46 36.24
N GLU A 181 -16.96 6.09 37.50
CA GLU A 181 -17.45 7.01 38.51
C GLU A 181 -16.26 7.75 39.13
N LYS A 182 -16.35 9.08 39.17
CA LYS A 182 -15.37 9.94 39.84
C LYS A 182 -16.10 10.85 40.80
N LEU A 183 -15.50 11.14 41.95
CA LEU A 183 -15.97 12.20 42.83
C LEU A 183 -15.48 13.53 42.29
N GLN A 184 -16.39 14.38 41.84
CA GLN A 184 -16.08 15.77 41.54
C GLN A 184 -16.42 16.62 42.75
N CYS A 185 -15.43 17.38 43.20
CA CYS A 185 -15.58 18.27 44.32
C CYS A 185 -15.42 19.72 43.88
N ASN A 186 -16.44 20.52 44.18
CA ASN A 186 -16.44 21.95 43.93
C ASN A 186 -16.21 22.66 45.27
N THR A 187 -15.13 23.44 45.33
CA THR A 187 -14.80 24.30 46.45
C THR A 187 -15.12 25.74 46.05
N PRO A 188 -16.12 26.39 46.67
CA PRO A 188 -16.40 27.81 46.42
C PRO A 188 -15.14 28.66 46.64
N SER A 189 -15.00 29.75 45.89
CA SER A 189 -13.97 30.76 46.16
C SER A 189 -14.50 31.86 47.07
N GLY A 190 -13.67 32.36 47.98
CA GLY A 190 -13.98 33.58 48.74
C GLY A 190 -14.85 33.40 49.98
N CYS A 191 -14.59 32.37 50.79
CA CYS A 191 -15.26 32.23 52.09
C CYS A 191 -14.57 33.07 53.15
N TYR A 192 -15.34 33.96 53.77
CA TYR A 192 -14.91 34.82 54.86
C TYR A 192 -15.88 34.68 56.04
N ASP A 193 -15.38 34.80 57.26
CA ASP A 193 -16.23 34.89 58.43
C ASP A 193 -16.93 36.27 58.52
N ARG A 194 -17.82 36.45 59.50
CA ARG A 194 -18.52 37.73 59.74
C ARG A 194 -17.59 38.91 60.04
N LYS A 195 -16.31 38.66 60.33
CA LYS A 195 -15.27 39.66 60.60
C LYS A 195 -14.37 39.91 59.38
N GLY A 196 -14.67 39.30 58.23
CA GLY A 196 -13.88 39.45 57.00
C GLY A 196 -12.58 38.63 56.97
N LYS A 197 -12.38 37.69 57.90
CA LYS A 197 -11.22 36.80 57.88
C LYS A 197 -11.46 35.63 56.92
N LYS A 198 -10.48 35.33 56.07
CA LYS A 198 -10.55 34.19 55.13
C LYS A 198 -10.65 32.87 55.91
N ILE A 199 -11.62 32.04 55.56
CA ILE A 199 -11.85 30.71 56.15
C ILE A 199 -11.82 29.62 55.07
N THR A 200 -11.69 28.36 55.51
CA THR A 200 -11.81 27.19 54.64
C THR A 200 -13.25 27.07 54.15
N CYS A 201 -13.44 27.05 52.83
CA CYS A 201 -14.75 26.83 52.25
C CYS A 201 -15.20 25.39 52.46
N PRO A 202 -16.49 25.15 52.83
CA PRO A 202 -17.04 23.81 52.82
C PRO A 202 -17.00 23.27 51.39
N GLN A 203 -16.39 22.10 51.22
CA GLN A 203 -16.29 21.41 49.95
C GLN A 203 -17.55 20.58 49.72
N SER A 204 -18.15 20.72 48.53
CA SER A 204 -19.27 19.88 48.10
C SER A 204 -18.77 18.88 47.07
N CYS A 205 -18.96 17.59 47.33
CA CYS A 205 -18.56 16.52 46.42
C CYS A 205 -19.79 15.75 45.96
N PHE A 206 -19.84 15.40 44.68
CA PHE A 206 -20.89 14.57 44.10
C PHE A 206 -20.29 13.55 43.13
N PRO A 207 -20.88 12.35 43.02
CA PRO A 207 -20.44 11.36 42.04
C PRO A 207 -20.81 11.85 40.64
N ILE A 208 -19.83 11.88 39.75
CA ILE A 208 -20.02 12.06 38.31
C ILE A 208 -19.71 10.74 37.60
N ARG A 209 -20.57 10.37 36.66
CA ARG A 209 -20.38 9.20 35.81
C ARG A 209 -19.89 9.65 34.44
N ASN A 210 -18.65 9.36 34.12
CA ASN A 210 -18.06 9.65 32.82
C ASN A 210 -17.96 8.36 32.01
N CYS A 211 -18.77 8.25 30.96
CA CYS A 211 -18.75 7.13 30.03
C CYS A 211 -17.96 7.50 28.78
N SER A 212 -17.07 6.62 28.33
CA SER A 212 -16.33 6.77 27.09
C SER A 212 -16.34 5.47 26.31
N CYS A 213 -16.27 5.57 24.98
CA CYS A 213 -15.93 4.41 24.17
C CYS A 213 -14.47 4.06 24.39
N PRO A 214 -14.14 2.77 24.55
CA PRO A 214 -12.75 2.33 24.69
C PRO A 214 -11.96 2.59 23.40
#